data_AF-A0AAW8YGX3-F1
#
_entry.id   AF-A0AAW8YGX3-F1
#
_cell.length_a   1.000
_cell.length_b   1.000
_cell.length_c   1.000
_cell.angle_alpha   90.00
_cell.angle_beta   90.00
_cell.angle_gamma   90.00
#
_symmetry.space_group_name_H-M   'P 1'
#
loop_
_entity.id
_entity.type
_entity.pdbx_description
1 polymer ?
#
loop_
_entity_poly.entity_id
_entity_poly.type
_entity_poly.pdbx_seq_one_letter_code
_entity_poly.pdbx_strand_id
1 'polypeptide(L)'
;MINRQEVFNLIRDRIWIYQSVMNSDPNPILLTLTGSDEETTKSFFSLYFHEDGRVSAATKVGFFPNEFANWDFDEATQEIIFINRDDQSELRASLPQELSYGGLDAIKLKNEQADADRTIQFVNNPEFDRFEITKSSLSGKKVFIAPRANYEPYFRFSMRWNGFNIKLTTHSAPSVEFFSDAYDHLVAHPHVEEIILSQKNKDIIEFPRDQKLLFLNNQGTPSFEYLSGNRSAIMELLIVILSENNLRLFDDGDQRDETTMLQDILTNHFQGRYELKDLPEF
;
A
#
# COMPACT_ATOMS: atom_id res chain seq x y z
N MET A 1 0.48 -29.16 -17.22
CA MET A 1 -0.36 -29.45 -16.04
C MET A 1 0.59 -29.72 -14.91
N ILE A 2 0.38 -29.05 -13.80
CA ILE A 2 1.16 -29.28 -12.58
C ILE A 2 0.45 -30.31 -11.70
N ASN A 3 1.19 -30.97 -10.83
CA ASN A 3 0.68 -31.98 -9.89
C ASN A 3 0.43 -31.37 -8.49
N ARG A 4 -0.19 -32.14 -7.60
CA ARG A 4 -0.50 -31.69 -6.21
C ARG A 4 0.71 -31.17 -5.44
N GLN A 5 1.88 -31.78 -5.60
CA GLN A 5 3.10 -31.36 -4.91
C GLN A 5 3.61 -30.00 -5.43
N GLU A 6 3.57 -29.80 -6.75
CA GLU A 6 3.92 -28.54 -7.37
C GLU A 6 2.96 -27.42 -6.95
N VAL A 7 1.66 -27.71 -6.85
CA VAL A 7 0.66 -26.77 -6.30
C VAL A 7 0.93 -26.46 -4.85
N PHE A 8 1.22 -27.47 -4.02
CA PHE A 8 1.57 -27.25 -2.61
C PHE A 8 2.75 -26.28 -2.49
N ASN A 9 3.79 -26.44 -3.31
CA ASN A 9 4.94 -25.54 -3.32
C ASN A 9 4.58 -24.07 -3.68
N LEU A 10 3.50 -23.84 -4.42
CA LEU A 10 3.02 -22.50 -4.74
C LEU A 10 2.26 -21.85 -3.57
N ILE A 11 1.59 -22.64 -2.74
CA ILE A 11 0.67 -22.15 -1.70
C ILE A 11 1.17 -22.29 -0.27
N ARG A 12 2.17 -23.16 -0.03
CA ARG A 12 2.82 -23.37 1.27
C ARG A 12 3.57 -22.13 1.75
N ASP A 13 3.81 -22.07 3.06
CA ASP A 13 4.63 -21.04 3.71
C ASP A 13 4.17 -19.60 3.42
N ARG A 14 2.86 -19.44 3.16
CA ARG A 14 2.19 -18.19 2.79
C ARG A 14 0.91 -18.02 3.59
N ILE A 15 0.61 -16.78 3.97
CA ILE A 15 -0.68 -16.41 4.54
C ILE A 15 -1.61 -15.95 3.42
N TRP A 16 -2.80 -16.55 3.38
CA TRP A 16 -3.82 -16.33 2.36
C TRP A 16 -5.03 -15.63 2.98
N ILE A 17 -5.21 -14.33 2.70
CA ILE A 17 -6.22 -13.47 3.36
C ILE A 17 -7.53 -13.51 2.59
N TYR A 18 -8.62 -13.82 3.28
CA TYR A 18 -9.95 -13.84 2.68
C TYR A 18 -10.44 -12.42 2.36
N GLN A 19 -10.87 -12.24 1.11
CA GLN A 19 -11.41 -11.00 0.59
C GLN A 19 -12.61 -11.26 -0.30
N SER A 20 -13.48 -10.26 -0.40
CA SER A 20 -14.46 -10.18 -1.47
C SER A 20 -14.42 -8.86 -2.19
N VAL A 21 -14.53 -8.89 -3.50
CA VAL A 21 -14.49 -7.73 -4.39
C VAL A 21 -15.81 -7.65 -5.14
N MET A 22 -16.42 -6.47 -5.21
CA MET A 22 -17.61 -6.26 -6.04
C MET A 22 -17.16 -5.92 -7.47
N ASN A 23 -17.91 -6.31 -8.51
CA ASN A 23 -17.56 -5.90 -9.87
C ASN A 23 -17.79 -4.40 -10.08
N SER A 24 -18.74 -3.83 -9.33
CA SER A 24 -19.08 -2.40 -9.30
C SER A 24 -18.10 -1.54 -8.48
N ASP A 25 -17.36 -2.12 -7.54
CA ASP A 25 -16.34 -1.45 -6.73
C ASP A 25 -15.13 -2.37 -6.50
N PRO A 26 -13.95 -2.05 -7.07
CA PRO A 26 -12.77 -2.90 -6.97
C PRO A 26 -12.14 -2.93 -5.57
N ASN A 27 -12.64 -2.15 -4.61
CA ASN A 27 -12.12 -2.15 -3.25
C ASN A 27 -12.48 -3.47 -2.51
N PRO A 28 -11.47 -4.25 -2.06
CA PRO A 28 -11.72 -5.51 -1.39
C PRO A 28 -12.30 -5.31 0.01
N ILE A 29 -13.40 -5.98 0.29
CA ILE A 29 -13.99 -6.10 1.63
C ILE A 29 -13.36 -7.31 2.33
N LEU A 30 -12.69 -7.06 3.45
CA LEU A 30 -12.14 -8.11 4.31
C LEU A 30 -13.25 -8.72 5.17
N LEU A 31 -13.20 -10.04 5.37
CA LEU A 31 -14.00 -10.67 6.41
C LEU A 31 -13.33 -10.40 7.76
N THR A 32 -13.85 -9.43 8.50
CA THR A 32 -13.44 -9.14 9.87
C THR A 32 -14.19 -10.05 10.84
N LEU A 33 -13.49 -10.53 11.85
CA LEU A 33 -14.09 -11.34 12.91
C LEU A 33 -14.37 -10.43 14.10
N THR A 34 -15.63 -10.35 14.51
CA THR A 34 -16.03 -9.56 15.68
C THR A 34 -15.59 -10.27 16.96
N GLY A 35 -14.86 -9.57 17.82
CA GLY A 35 -14.56 -10.00 19.18
C GLY A 35 -14.74 -8.87 20.20
N SER A 36 -14.63 -9.20 21.48
CA SER A 36 -14.97 -8.33 22.62
C SER A 36 -13.93 -7.27 22.96
N ASP A 37 -12.76 -7.32 22.32
CA ASP A 37 -11.54 -6.63 22.72
C ASP A 37 -10.93 -5.89 21.49
N GLU A 38 -10.30 -4.73 21.71
CA GLU A 38 -9.82 -3.83 20.65
C GLU A 38 -8.82 -4.47 19.66
N GLU A 39 -8.14 -5.57 20.05
CA GLU A 39 -7.29 -6.34 19.16
C GLU A 39 -8.09 -7.30 18.24
N THR A 40 -9.22 -7.83 18.73
CA THR A 40 -10.08 -8.71 17.95
C THR A 40 -10.89 -7.99 16.89
N THR A 41 -11.30 -6.73 17.11
CA THR A 41 -12.00 -5.89 16.12
C THR A 41 -11.14 -5.53 14.89
N LYS A 42 -9.87 -5.90 14.88
CA LYS A 42 -8.91 -5.69 13.77
C LYS A 42 -8.42 -7.00 13.14
N SER A 43 -8.99 -8.15 13.52
CA SER A 43 -8.58 -9.46 12.99
C SER A 43 -9.37 -9.83 11.73
N PHE A 44 -8.66 -10.23 10.68
CA PHE A 44 -9.22 -10.72 9.42
C PHE A 44 -9.03 -12.22 9.26
N PHE A 45 -9.95 -12.86 8.55
CA PHE A 45 -9.87 -14.28 8.25
C PHE A 45 -8.73 -14.57 7.25
N SER A 46 -7.86 -15.51 7.61
CA SER A 46 -6.73 -15.92 6.77
C SER A 46 -6.40 -17.40 6.96
N LEU A 47 -5.91 -18.01 5.89
CA LEU A 47 -5.62 -19.44 5.80
C LEU A 47 -4.13 -19.71 5.68
N TYR A 48 -3.75 -20.90 6.14
CA TYR A 48 -2.45 -21.52 5.96
C TYR A 48 -2.65 -22.98 5.53
N PHE A 49 -1.89 -23.42 4.53
CA PHE A 49 -1.97 -24.78 3.95
C PHE A 49 -0.89 -25.69 4.52
N HIS A 50 -1.28 -26.89 4.95
CA HIS A 50 -0.36 -27.92 5.44
C HIS A 50 -0.13 -29.01 4.39
N GLU A 51 1.04 -29.64 4.44
CA GLU A 51 1.44 -30.70 3.52
C GLU A 51 0.52 -31.93 3.60
N ASP A 52 0.02 -32.21 4.81
CA ASP A 52 -0.89 -33.31 5.10
C ASP A 52 -2.34 -33.08 4.61
N GLY A 53 -2.58 -31.99 3.87
CA GLY A 53 -3.90 -31.65 3.34
C GLY A 53 -4.77 -30.87 4.32
N ARG A 54 -4.32 -30.58 5.55
CA ARG A 54 -5.09 -29.72 6.46
C ARG A 54 -4.94 -28.24 6.09
N VAL A 55 -5.94 -27.46 6.50
CA VAL A 55 -5.90 -26.00 6.44
C VAL A 55 -6.16 -25.47 7.85
N SER A 56 -5.40 -24.45 8.25
CA SER A 56 -5.57 -23.80 9.55
C SER A 56 -5.72 -22.29 9.41
N ALA A 57 -6.29 -21.66 10.44
CA ALA A 57 -6.24 -20.21 10.56
C ALA A 57 -4.80 -19.74 10.76
N ALA A 58 -4.39 -18.68 10.06
CA ALA A 58 -3.09 -18.03 10.30
C ALA A 58 -3.15 -17.00 11.44
N THR A 59 -4.34 -16.65 11.92
CA THR A 59 -4.58 -15.73 13.04
C THR A 59 -5.31 -16.44 14.18
N LYS A 60 -5.20 -15.91 15.42
CA LYS A 60 -5.99 -16.39 16.57
C LYS A 60 -7.44 -15.99 16.38
N VAL A 61 -8.18 -16.80 15.65
CA VAL A 61 -9.61 -16.60 15.39
C VAL A 61 -10.42 -17.45 16.36
N GLY A 62 -11.45 -16.86 16.97
CA GLY A 62 -12.41 -17.61 17.80
C GLY A 62 -13.31 -18.55 16.98
N PHE A 63 -13.28 -18.43 15.66
CA PHE A 63 -14.08 -19.21 14.72
C PHE A 63 -13.28 -19.49 13.43
N PHE A 64 -13.28 -20.75 12.99
CA PHE A 64 -12.70 -21.17 11.72
C PHE A 64 -13.82 -21.82 10.87
N PRO A 65 -14.16 -21.28 9.69
CA PRO A 65 -15.26 -21.79 8.87
C PRO A 65 -15.06 -23.27 8.51
N ASN A 66 -16.16 -24.03 8.53
CA ASN A 66 -16.10 -25.48 8.35
C ASN A 66 -15.67 -25.88 6.95
N GLU A 67 -15.95 -25.03 5.96
CA GLU A 67 -15.78 -25.28 4.53
C GLU A 67 -14.30 -25.28 4.11
N PHE A 68 -13.40 -24.76 4.95
CA PHE A 68 -11.97 -24.64 4.66
C PHE A 68 -11.12 -25.53 5.57
N ALA A 69 -11.60 -26.72 5.93
CA ALA A 69 -10.90 -27.59 6.88
C ALA A 69 -9.70 -28.32 6.30
N ASN A 70 -9.88 -28.86 5.09
CA ASN A 70 -8.87 -29.58 4.35
C ASN A 70 -8.78 -29.04 2.92
N TRP A 71 -7.71 -29.42 2.22
CA TRP A 71 -7.51 -29.09 0.82
C TRP A 71 -6.94 -30.29 0.05
N ASP A 72 -7.33 -30.36 -1.22
CA ASP A 72 -6.76 -31.26 -2.20
C ASP A 72 -6.64 -30.57 -3.57
N PHE A 73 -6.12 -31.29 -4.57
CA PHE A 73 -5.92 -30.76 -5.91
C PHE A 73 -6.43 -31.72 -6.99
N ASP A 74 -7.33 -31.21 -7.83
CA ASP A 74 -7.81 -31.90 -9.02
C ASP A 74 -6.86 -31.65 -10.19
N GLU A 75 -6.02 -32.64 -10.51
CA GLU A 75 -5.04 -32.52 -11.59
C GLU A 75 -5.71 -32.43 -12.97
N ALA A 76 -6.92 -32.98 -13.15
CA ALA A 76 -7.59 -32.98 -14.44
C ALA A 76 -8.15 -31.59 -14.78
N THR A 77 -8.74 -30.91 -13.79
CA THR A 77 -9.31 -29.56 -13.97
C THR A 77 -8.34 -28.44 -13.59
N GLN A 78 -7.21 -28.77 -12.96
CA GLN A 78 -6.22 -27.84 -12.42
C GLN A 78 -6.83 -26.89 -11.39
N GLU A 79 -7.55 -27.44 -10.41
CA GLU A 79 -8.29 -26.71 -9.39
C GLU A 79 -7.90 -27.14 -7.98
N ILE A 80 -7.80 -26.18 -7.07
CA ILE A 80 -7.71 -26.45 -5.64
C ILE A 80 -9.12 -26.77 -5.14
N ILE A 81 -9.26 -27.83 -4.36
CA ILE A 81 -10.51 -28.23 -3.73
C ILE A 81 -10.38 -27.98 -2.23
N PHE A 82 -11.24 -27.15 -1.66
CA PHE A 82 -11.42 -27.08 -0.21
C PHE A 82 -12.49 -28.07 0.22
N ILE A 83 -12.20 -28.83 1.26
CA ILE A 83 -13.05 -29.90 1.77
C ILE A 83 -13.42 -29.57 3.21
N ASN A 84 -14.69 -29.74 3.54
CA ASN A 84 -15.18 -29.49 4.90
C ASN A 84 -14.71 -30.57 5.91
N ARG A 85 -14.94 -30.38 7.21
CA ARG A 85 -14.49 -31.36 8.24
C ARG A 85 -15.15 -32.73 8.15
N ASP A 86 -16.30 -32.81 7.50
CA ASP A 86 -17.10 -34.02 7.41
C ASP A 86 -16.91 -34.74 6.06
N ASP A 87 -16.01 -34.24 5.20
CA ASP A 87 -15.77 -34.67 3.81
C ASP A 87 -17.06 -34.71 2.95
N GLN A 88 -17.99 -33.79 3.20
CA GLN A 88 -19.33 -33.77 2.61
C GLN A 88 -19.57 -32.67 1.57
N SER A 89 -18.73 -31.63 1.54
CA SER A 89 -18.87 -30.52 0.60
C SER A 89 -17.52 -30.03 0.11
N GLU A 90 -17.48 -29.68 -1.18
CA GLU A 90 -16.28 -29.19 -1.87
C GLU A 90 -16.51 -27.76 -2.38
N LEU A 91 -15.58 -26.86 -2.08
CA LEU A 91 -15.47 -25.56 -2.75
C LEU A 91 -14.26 -25.59 -3.68
N ARG A 92 -14.47 -25.25 -4.95
CA ARG A 92 -13.39 -25.23 -5.94
C ARG A 92 -12.76 -23.85 -6.03
N ALA A 93 -11.46 -23.81 -6.31
CA ALA A 93 -10.71 -22.58 -6.45
C ALA A 93 -9.67 -22.66 -7.57
N SER A 94 -9.28 -21.49 -8.09
CA SER A 94 -8.20 -21.39 -9.07
C SER A 94 -6.84 -21.72 -8.45
N LEU A 95 -5.87 -22.05 -9.30
CA LEU A 95 -4.46 -21.88 -8.93
C LEU A 95 -4.15 -20.42 -8.58
N PRO A 96 -3.08 -20.15 -7.81
CA PRO A 96 -2.58 -18.79 -7.61
C PRO A 96 -2.35 -18.06 -8.93
N GLN A 97 -2.89 -16.85 -9.03
CA GLN A 97 -2.72 -15.96 -10.18
C GLN A 97 -2.40 -14.56 -9.69
N GLU A 98 -1.45 -13.90 -10.34
CA GLU A 98 -1.13 -12.51 -10.05
C GLU A 98 -2.35 -11.62 -10.33
N LEU A 99 -2.71 -10.79 -9.36
CA LEU A 99 -3.75 -9.78 -9.50
C LEU A 99 -3.28 -8.68 -10.44
N SER A 100 -4.21 -8.07 -11.15
CA SER A 100 -3.95 -6.89 -12.00
C SER A 100 -3.49 -5.66 -11.21
N TYR A 101 -3.53 -5.71 -9.88
CA TYR A 101 -3.14 -4.66 -8.97
C TYR A 101 -2.29 -5.22 -7.82
N GLY A 102 -1.41 -4.40 -7.27
CA GLY A 102 -0.63 -4.70 -6.06
C GLY A 102 0.48 -5.76 -6.21
N GLY A 103 0.63 -6.42 -7.37
CA GLY A 103 1.64 -7.47 -7.59
C GLY A 103 1.50 -8.65 -6.62
N LEU A 104 0.26 -8.98 -6.25
CA LEU A 104 -0.07 -10.00 -5.27
C LEU A 104 -0.68 -11.23 -5.96
N ASP A 105 -0.39 -12.41 -5.43
CA ASP A 105 -1.04 -13.64 -5.88
C ASP A 105 -2.41 -13.81 -5.22
N ALA A 106 -3.38 -14.32 -5.99
CA ALA A 106 -4.71 -14.64 -5.50
C ALA A 106 -5.19 -16.04 -5.93
N ILE A 107 -5.87 -16.72 -5.00
CA ILE A 107 -6.63 -17.94 -5.21
C ILE A 107 -8.11 -17.56 -5.23
N LYS A 108 -8.78 -17.67 -6.38
CA LYS A 108 -10.18 -17.25 -6.54
C LYS A 108 -11.13 -18.43 -6.30
N LEU A 109 -12.12 -18.25 -5.44
CA LEU A 109 -13.16 -19.25 -5.26
C LEU A 109 -14.08 -19.28 -6.49
N LYS A 110 -14.28 -20.46 -7.05
CA LYS A 110 -15.27 -20.73 -8.11
C LYS A 110 -16.60 -20.97 -7.41
N ASN A 111 -17.24 -19.88 -7.00
CA ASN A 111 -18.49 -19.97 -6.26
C ASN A 111 -19.68 -20.08 -7.23
N GLU A 112 -20.22 -21.29 -7.41
CA GLU A 112 -21.39 -21.51 -8.28
C GLU A 112 -22.68 -20.83 -7.76
N GLN A 113 -22.69 -20.41 -6.49
CA GLN A 113 -23.87 -19.84 -5.82
C GLN A 113 -23.70 -18.37 -5.38
N ALA A 114 -22.58 -17.71 -5.69
CA ALA A 114 -22.40 -16.30 -5.31
C ALA A 114 -23.16 -15.35 -6.23
N ASP A 115 -23.61 -14.24 -5.62
CA ASP A 115 -24.05 -13.03 -6.29
C ASP A 115 -23.10 -12.70 -7.46
N ALA A 116 -23.63 -12.63 -8.69
CA ALA A 116 -22.83 -12.45 -9.91
C ALA A 116 -22.00 -11.16 -9.87
N ASP A 117 -22.35 -10.22 -9.00
CA ASP A 117 -21.63 -8.98 -8.77
C ASP A 117 -20.45 -9.11 -7.78
N ARG A 118 -20.16 -10.29 -7.23
CA ARG A 118 -19.13 -10.47 -6.19
C ARG A 118 -18.17 -11.62 -6.48
N THR A 119 -16.88 -11.30 -6.47
CA THR A 119 -15.79 -12.30 -6.50
C THR A 119 -15.25 -12.52 -5.09
N ILE A 120 -15.11 -13.79 -4.68
CA ILE A 120 -14.45 -14.16 -3.42
C ILE A 120 -13.07 -14.73 -3.75
N GLN A 121 -12.05 -14.28 -3.03
CA GLN A 121 -10.68 -14.68 -3.24
C GLN A 121 -9.87 -14.70 -1.94
N PHE A 122 -8.80 -15.50 -1.94
CA PHE A 122 -7.75 -15.42 -0.95
C PHE A 122 -6.53 -14.76 -1.58
N VAL A 123 -6.04 -13.69 -0.96
CA VAL A 123 -4.89 -12.92 -1.47
C VAL A 123 -3.69 -13.12 -0.57
N ASN A 124 -2.55 -13.45 -1.16
CA ASN A 124 -1.30 -13.53 -0.45
C ASN A 124 -0.64 -12.15 -0.35
N ASN A 125 -0.18 -11.79 0.86
CA ASN A 125 0.67 -10.64 1.06
C ASN A 125 2.05 -11.12 1.55
N PRO A 126 3.10 -11.03 0.71
CA PRO A 126 4.46 -11.40 1.09
C PRO A 126 5.00 -10.74 2.36
N GLU A 127 4.44 -9.62 2.79
CA GLU A 127 4.83 -8.97 4.06
C GLU A 127 4.35 -9.71 5.31
N PHE A 128 3.26 -10.48 5.22
CA PHE A 128 2.75 -11.28 6.35
C PHE A 128 3.36 -12.68 6.41
N ASP A 129 4.10 -13.10 5.38
CA ASP A 129 4.59 -14.47 5.22
C ASP A 129 5.79 -14.83 6.11
N ARG A 130 6.22 -13.98 7.06
CA ARG A 130 7.57 -14.16 7.66
C ARG A 130 7.63 -14.42 9.15
N PHE A 131 8.13 -15.61 9.44
CA PHE A 131 9.33 -15.80 10.27
C PHE A 131 10.65 -15.96 9.47
N GLU A 132 10.67 -16.14 8.13
CA GLU A 132 11.89 -16.66 7.45
C GLU A 132 12.52 -15.89 6.27
N ILE A 133 12.10 -14.67 5.90
CA ILE A 133 12.87 -13.91 4.90
C ILE A 133 13.31 -12.54 5.46
N THR A 134 14.56 -12.19 5.21
CA THR A 134 15.27 -11.03 5.76
C THR A 134 15.43 -9.90 4.74
N LYS A 135 14.65 -9.88 3.65
CA LYS A 135 14.64 -8.77 2.68
C LYS A 135 13.24 -8.47 2.16
N SER A 136 12.63 -7.38 2.61
CA SER A 136 11.47 -6.78 1.94
C SER A 136 11.90 -6.30 0.56
N SER A 137 11.21 -6.70 -0.50
CA SER A 137 11.37 -6.02 -1.80
C SER A 137 10.57 -4.72 -1.76
N LEU A 138 11.22 -3.65 -1.31
CA LEU A 138 10.76 -2.25 -1.35
C LEU A 138 10.69 -1.68 -2.79
N SER A 139 10.19 -2.43 -3.76
CA SER A 139 10.27 -2.06 -5.19
C SER A 139 8.93 -1.65 -5.79
N GLY A 140 8.17 -0.81 -5.10
CA GLY A 140 7.03 -0.11 -5.70
C GLY A 140 7.50 1.16 -6.43
N LYS A 141 6.83 1.52 -7.54
CA LYS A 141 7.09 2.74 -8.31
C LYS A 141 6.50 4.00 -7.67
N LYS A 142 5.66 3.86 -6.66
CA LYS A 142 5.02 5.00 -5.97
C LYS A 142 5.44 5.05 -4.51
N VAL A 143 5.63 6.26 -3.99
CA VAL A 143 5.94 6.46 -2.56
C VAL A 143 5.16 7.63 -1.97
N PHE A 144 4.68 7.43 -0.74
CA PHE A 144 4.06 8.44 0.09
C PHE A 144 4.97 8.68 1.29
N ILE A 145 5.46 9.92 1.43
CA ILE A 145 6.38 10.32 2.47
C ILE A 145 5.64 11.23 3.45
N ALA A 146 5.62 10.84 4.72
CA ALA A 146 4.82 11.52 5.73
C ALA A 146 5.44 11.47 7.13
N PRO A 147 5.07 12.40 8.04
CA PRO A 147 5.49 12.34 9.42
C PRO A 147 4.99 11.10 10.17
N ARG A 148 5.87 10.52 10.98
CA ARG A 148 5.53 9.42 11.90
C ARG A 148 4.52 9.84 12.98
N ALA A 149 4.56 11.09 13.43
CA ALA A 149 3.78 11.58 14.57
C ALA A 149 2.27 11.38 14.41
N ASN A 150 1.77 11.36 13.16
CA ASN A 150 0.35 11.25 12.85
C ASN A 150 0.00 9.90 12.19
N TYR A 151 0.87 8.89 12.28
CA TYR A 151 0.73 7.66 11.49
C TYR A 151 -0.36 6.75 12.03
N GLU A 152 -1.39 6.52 11.22
CA GLU A 152 -2.46 5.59 11.52
C GLU A 152 -2.23 4.23 10.85
N PRO A 153 -2.39 3.10 11.55
CA PRO A 153 -2.23 1.77 10.94
C PRO A 153 -3.14 1.52 9.74
N TYR A 154 -4.35 2.10 9.73
CA TYR A 154 -5.32 1.93 8.63
C TYR A 154 -4.84 2.60 7.32
N PHE A 155 -4.15 3.74 7.44
CA PHE A 155 -3.54 4.44 6.32
C PHE A 155 -2.57 3.55 5.54
N ARG A 156 -1.83 2.66 6.23
CA ARG A 156 -0.96 1.67 5.58
C ARG A 156 -1.68 0.79 4.59
N PHE A 157 -2.85 0.30 4.97
CA PHE A 157 -3.63 -0.59 4.13
C PHE A 157 -4.11 0.15 2.89
N SER A 158 -4.68 1.35 3.06
CA SER A 158 -5.16 2.20 1.96
C SER A 158 -4.07 2.52 0.94
N MET A 159 -2.92 3.03 1.39
CA MET A 159 -1.82 3.39 0.49
C MET A 159 -1.27 2.18 -0.25
N ARG A 160 -1.18 1.03 0.43
CA ARG A 160 -0.73 -0.21 -0.18
C ARG A 160 -1.65 -0.63 -1.33
N TRP A 161 -2.97 -0.51 -1.16
CA TRP A 161 -3.93 -0.85 -2.23
C TRP A 161 -3.75 0.03 -3.47
N ASN A 162 -3.40 1.29 -3.26
CA ASN A 162 -3.09 2.23 -4.33
C ASN A 162 -1.66 2.08 -4.92
N GLY A 163 -0.92 1.05 -4.50
CA GLY A 163 0.43 0.75 -5.01
C GLY A 163 1.53 1.65 -4.44
N PHE A 164 1.27 2.35 -3.31
CA PHE A 164 2.24 3.20 -2.65
C PHE A 164 3.00 2.48 -1.54
N ASN A 165 4.32 2.65 -1.56
CA ASN A 165 5.14 2.44 -0.37
C ASN A 165 5.00 3.64 0.57
N ILE A 166 5.13 3.42 1.88
CA ILE A 166 5.13 4.50 2.86
C ILE A 166 6.53 4.68 3.43
N LYS A 167 7.05 5.91 3.37
CA LYS A 167 8.24 6.33 4.11
C LYS A 167 7.81 7.28 5.23
N LEU A 168 8.08 6.89 6.47
CA LEU A 168 7.84 7.74 7.63
C LEU A 168 9.10 8.55 7.97
N THR A 169 8.93 9.86 8.14
CA THR A 169 9.95 10.81 8.61
C THR A 169 9.74 11.13 10.09
N THR A 170 10.78 11.63 10.76
CA THR A 170 10.65 12.11 12.16
C THR A 170 10.21 13.56 12.26
N HIS A 171 10.20 14.30 11.15
CA HIS A 171 9.89 15.72 11.10
C HIS A 171 8.41 15.92 10.79
N SER A 172 7.69 16.56 11.72
CA SER A 172 6.22 16.77 11.68
C SER A 172 5.77 18.10 11.07
N ALA A 173 6.70 18.83 10.46
CA ALA A 173 6.46 20.06 9.76
C ALA A 173 7.08 19.99 8.35
N PRO A 174 6.57 20.76 7.38
CA PRO A 174 7.14 20.83 6.04
C PRO A 174 8.40 21.70 6.04
N SER A 175 9.46 21.18 6.67
CA SER A 175 10.76 21.83 6.84
C SER A 175 11.82 21.30 5.88
N VAL A 176 12.95 22.00 5.78
CA VAL A 176 14.15 21.56 5.06
C VAL A 176 14.61 20.19 5.53
N GLU A 177 14.50 19.89 6.82
CA GLU A 177 14.83 18.57 7.37
C GLU A 177 13.89 17.48 6.82
N PHE A 178 12.57 17.76 6.78
CA PHE A 178 11.60 16.87 6.15
C PHE A 178 11.92 16.63 4.66
N PHE A 179 12.30 17.68 3.93
CA PHE A 179 12.69 17.58 2.53
C PHE A 179 14.02 16.85 2.33
N SER A 180 14.97 16.99 3.25
CA SER A 180 16.22 16.23 3.26
C SER A 180 15.95 14.73 3.41
N ASP A 181 15.10 14.35 4.36
CA ASP A 181 14.66 12.96 4.56
C ASP A 181 14.01 12.37 3.29
N ALA A 182 13.17 13.17 2.63
CA ALA A 182 12.53 12.78 1.37
C ALA A 182 13.56 12.62 0.25
N TYR A 183 14.50 13.55 0.12
CA TYR A 183 15.58 13.50 -0.88
C TYR A 183 16.45 12.26 -0.71
N ASP A 184 16.95 12.01 0.49
CA ASP A 184 17.81 10.85 0.79
C ASP A 184 17.10 9.53 0.49
N HIS A 185 15.81 9.46 0.81
CA HIS A 185 14.99 8.30 0.46
C HIS A 185 14.90 8.11 -1.06
N LEU A 186 14.60 9.16 -1.82
CA LEU A 186 14.46 9.07 -3.27
C LEU A 186 15.79 8.77 -3.98
N VAL A 187 16.91 9.29 -3.50
CA VAL A 187 18.26 8.94 -4.00
C VAL A 187 18.53 7.45 -3.84
N ALA A 188 18.20 6.88 -2.67
CA ALA A 188 18.37 5.45 -2.41
C ALA A 188 17.41 4.55 -3.22
N HIS A 189 16.34 5.10 -3.80
CA HIS A 189 15.30 4.35 -4.52
C HIS A 189 15.06 4.94 -5.93
N PRO A 190 15.99 4.73 -6.88
CA PRO A 190 15.94 5.34 -8.22
C PRO A 190 14.75 4.90 -9.08
N HIS A 191 14.13 3.76 -8.78
CA HIS A 191 12.98 3.19 -9.49
C HIS A 191 11.63 3.85 -9.13
N VAL A 192 11.59 4.72 -8.12
CA VAL A 192 10.36 5.44 -7.74
C VAL A 192 10.04 6.51 -8.78
N GLU A 193 8.84 6.46 -9.35
CA GLU A 193 8.33 7.31 -10.44
C GLU A 193 7.32 8.36 -9.95
N GLU A 194 6.44 8.00 -9.01
CA GLU A 194 5.37 8.87 -8.48
C GLU A 194 5.54 9.11 -6.99
N ILE A 195 5.52 10.38 -6.57
CA ILE A 195 5.81 10.77 -5.19
C ILE A 195 4.71 11.66 -4.65
N ILE A 196 4.30 11.39 -3.42
CA ILE A 196 3.50 12.28 -2.59
C ILE A 196 4.30 12.58 -1.32
N LEU A 197 4.43 13.87 -1.01
CA LEU A 197 4.95 14.39 0.25
C LEU A 197 3.78 15.04 0.99
N SER A 198 3.48 14.59 2.21
CA SER A 198 2.29 15.03 2.93
C SER A 198 2.55 15.12 4.43
N GLN A 199 2.05 16.18 5.06
CA GLN A 199 2.08 16.35 6.52
C GLN A 199 0.95 15.60 7.25
N LYS A 200 -0.02 15.07 6.51
CA LYS A 200 -1.12 14.24 7.03
C LYS A 200 -1.03 12.81 6.51
N ASN A 201 -1.38 11.84 7.35
CA ASN A 201 -1.52 10.43 6.96
C ASN A 201 -2.96 10.17 6.51
N LYS A 202 -3.37 10.86 5.45
CA LYS A 202 -4.70 10.74 4.82
C LYS A 202 -4.54 10.14 3.43
N ASP A 203 -5.48 9.30 3.03
CA ASP A 203 -5.50 8.65 1.72
C ASP A 203 -5.94 9.63 0.63
N ILE A 204 -5.12 10.65 0.41
CA ILE A 204 -5.29 11.66 -0.63
C ILE A 204 -4.23 11.38 -1.68
N ILE A 205 -4.70 10.95 -2.86
CA ILE A 205 -3.85 10.57 -3.99
C ILE A 205 -4.24 11.44 -5.17
N GLU A 206 -3.62 12.61 -5.20
CA GLU A 206 -3.84 13.61 -6.24
C GLU A 206 -2.51 13.94 -6.90
N PHE A 207 -2.49 13.92 -8.23
CA PHE A 207 -1.33 14.25 -9.08
C PHE A 207 -1.70 15.38 -10.05
N PRO A 208 -0.71 16.19 -10.49
CA PRO A 208 -0.96 17.25 -11.45
C PRO A 208 -1.48 16.69 -12.78
N ARG A 209 -2.37 17.43 -13.43
CA ARG A 209 -2.97 17.06 -14.72
C ARG A 209 -2.28 17.72 -15.91
N ASP A 210 -2.03 19.01 -15.77
CA ASP A 210 -1.53 19.93 -16.80
C ASP A 210 -0.08 20.37 -16.51
N GLN A 211 0.38 20.25 -15.26
CA GLN A 211 1.66 20.72 -14.76
C GLN A 211 2.55 19.59 -14.24
N LYS A 212 3.75 19.94 -13.74
CA LYS A 212 4.73 18.95 -13.26
C LYS A 212 4.59 18.64 -11.76
N LEU A 213 4.04 19.58 -11.00
CA LEU A 213 3.85 19.50 -9.56
C LEU A 213 2.42 19.90 -9.20
N LEU A 214 1.90 19.34 -8.12
CA LEU A 214 0.65 19.78 -7.52
C LEU A 214 0.90 20.09 -6.05
N PHE A 215 0.43 21.25 -5.60
CA PHE A 215 0.48 21.69 -4.21
C PHE A 215 -0.92 21.86 -3.63
N LEU A 216 -1.03 21.72 -2.32
CA LEU A 216 -2.20 22.19 -1.59
C LEU A 216 -2.40 23.69 -1.85
N ASN A 217 -3.64 24.07 -2.15
CA ASN A 217 -4.04 25.46 -2.22
C ASN A 217 -4.28 26.02 -0.82
N ASN A 218 -3.49 27.04 -0.43
CA ASN A 218 -3.73 27.84 0.75
C ASN A 218 -4.06 29.28 0.33
N GLN A 219 -5.34 29.56 0.14
CA GLN A 219 -5.85 30.89 -0.23
C GLN A 219 -5.18 31.50 -1.49
N GLY A 220 -4.92 30.67 -2.49
CA GLY A 220 -4.26 31.06 -3.74
C GLY A 220 -2.73 30.99 -3.71
N THR A 221 -2.15 30.55 -2.58
CA THR A 221 -0.71 30.29 -2.44
C THR A 221 -0.43 28.81 -2.30
N PRO A 222 0.68 28.28 -2.86
CA PRO A 222 1.06 26.89 -2.67
C PRO A 222 1.48 26.64 -1.23
N SER A 223 0.98 25.54 -0.66
CA SER A 223 1.38 25.03 0.65
C SER A 223 2.17 23.73 0.51
N PHE A 224 3.26 23.64 1.26
CA PHE A 224 4.08 22.43 1.36
C PHE A 224 3.48 21.36 2.29
N GLU A 225 2.31 21.60 2.89
CA GLU A 225 1.63 20.57 3.67
C GLU A 225 1.21 19.36 2.84
N TYR A 226 0.98 19.55 1.53
CA TYR A 226 0.82 18.48 0.56
C TYR A 226 1.44 18.87 -0.77
N LEU A 227 2.24 17.98 -1.33
CA LEU A 227 2.91 18.12 -2.61
C LEU A 227 2.96 16.76 -3.32
N SER A 228 2.68 16.72 -4.61
CA SER A 228 2.86 15.53 -5.43
C SER A 228 3.42 15.84 -6.81
N GLY A 229 4.00 14.80 -7.43
CA GLY A 229 4.54 14.91 -8.77
C GLY A 229 5.32 13.67 -9.19
N ASN A 230 5.84 13.72 -10.41
CA ASN A 230 6.77 12.69 -10.88
C ASN A 230 8.16 12.88 -10.26
N ARG A 231 8.96 11.82 -10.30
CA ARG A 231 10.33 11.78 -9.79
C ARG A 231 11.18 12.96 -10.22
N SER A 232 11.20 13.26 -11.53
CA SER A 232 12.08 14.31 -12.05
C SER A 232 11.73 15.67 -11.44
N ALA A 233 10.44 16.01 -11.37
CA ALA A 233 9.99 17.30 -10.86
C ALA A 233 10.21 17.43 -9.35
N ILE A 234 9.93 16.35 -8.60
CA ILE A 234 10.13 16.32 -7.14
C ILE A 234 11.62 16.37 -6.79
N MET A 235 12.46 15.58 -7.47
CA MET A 235 13.91 15.63 -7.26
C MET A 235 14.49 17.01 -7.57
N GLU A 236 14.05 17.65 -8.66
CA GLU A 236 14.48 19.01 -8.99
C GLU A 236 14.10 20.01 -7.88
N LEU A 237 12.86 19.98 -7.40
CA LEU A 237 12.43 20.85 -6.30
C LEU A 237 13.24 20.61 -5.02
N LEU A 238 13.42 19.36 -4.62
CA LEU A 238 14.19 19.00 -3.42
C LEU A 238 15.64 19.48 -3.52
N ILE A 239 16.28 19.31 -4.69
CA ILE A 239 17.65 19.80 -4.93
C ILE A 239 17.71 21.32 -4.79
N VAL A 240 16.74 22.06 -5.35
CA VAL A 240 16.69 23.52 -5.22
C VAL A 240 16.51 23.93 -3.77
N ILE A 241 15.57 23.33 -3.03
CA ILE A 241 15.34 23.60 -1.60
C ILE A 241 16.62 23.40 -0.78
N LEU A 242 17.28 22.25 -0.95
CA LEU A 242 18.49 21.94 -0.20
C LEU A 242 19.66 22.87 -0.58
N SER A 243 19.77 23.23 -1.86
CA SER A 243 20.84 24.12 -2.34
C SER A 243 20.64 25.55 -1.85
N GLU A 244 19.43 26.10 -1.97
CA GLU A 244 19.09 27.44 -1.49
C GLU A 244 19.22 27.54 0.04
N ASN A 245 18.82 26.50 0.78
CA ASN A 245 19.02 26.49 2.22
C ASN A 245 20.49 26.49 2.60
N ASN A 246 21.33 25.73 1.89
CA ASN A 246 22.78 25.77 2.12
C ASN A 246 23.35 27.16 1.83
N LEU A 247 22.97 27.80 0.72
CA LEU A 247 23.41 29.16 0.39
C LEU A 247 23.01 30.16 1.48
N ARG A 248 21.75 30.12 1.92
CA ARG A 248 21.22 30.96 3.00
C ARG A 248 21.99 30.79 4.31
N LEU A 249 22.40 29.55 4.65
CA LEU A 249 23.17 29.27 5.86
C LEU A 249 24.65 29.68 5.77
N PHE A 250 25.19 29.85 4.55
CA PHE A 250 26.57 30.29 4.33
C PHE A 250 26.70 31.81 4.17
N ASP A 251 25.66 32.50 3.73
CA ASP A 251 25.66 33.95 3.52
C ASP A 251 25.17 34.69 4.77
N ASP A 252 26.10 35.28 5.53
CA ASP A 252 25.79 36.12 6.70
C ASP A 252 24.88 37.33 6.35
N GLY A 253 24.78 37.69 5.07
CA GLY A 253 23.90 38.74 4.56
C GLY A 253 22.45 38.31 4.32
N ASP A 254 22.16 37.00 4.23
CA ASP A 254 20.81 36.48 4.02
C ASP A 254 20.06 36.33 5.35
N GLN A 255 19.04 37.16 5.54
CA GLN A 255 18.22 37.21 6.76
C GLN A 255 16.88 36.48 6.60
N ARG A 256 16.64 35.81 5.47
CA ARG A 256 15.38 35.10 5.22
C ARG A 256 15.22 33.95 6.20
N ASP A 257 14.03 33.79 6.76
CA ASP A 257 13.67 32.56 7.44
C ASP A 257 13.36 31.44 6.44
N GLU A 258 13.19 30.23 6.96
CA GLU A 258 12.99 29.04 6.13
C GLU A 258 11.69 29.11 5.33
N THR A 259 10.62 29.60 5.95
CA THR A 259 9.31 29.76 5.30
C THR A 259 9.38 30.72 4.14
N THR A 260 10.07 31.85 4.33
CA THR A 260 10.27 32.88 3.30
C THR A 260 11.07 32.31 2.14
N MET A 261 12.17 31.61 2.43
CA MET A 261 12.98 30.94 1.41
C MET A 261 12.17 29.91 0.61
N LEU A 262 11.38 29.08 1.28
CA LEU A 262 10.54 28.08 0.62
C LEU A 262 9.49 28.72 -0.31
N GLN A 263 8.88 29.84 0.10
CA GLN A 263 7.94 30.58 -0.75
C GLN A 263 8.64 31.29 -1.93
N ASP A 264 9.83 31.84 -1.71
CA ASP A 264 10.65 32.43 -2.78
C ASP A 264 11.00 31.38 -3.85
N ILE A 265 11.29 30.15 -3.46
CA ILE A 265 11.57 29.05 -4.40
C ILE A 265 10.37 28.80 -5.31
N LEU A 266 9.16 28.73 -4.75
CA LEU A 266 7.96 28.46 -5.52
C LEU A 266 7.61 29.62 -6.47
N THR A 267 7.74 30.85 -5.98
CA THR A 267 7.39 32.05 -6.73
C THR A 267 8.40 32.43 -7.80
N ASN A 268 9.70 32.14 -7.60
CA ASN A 268 10.75 32.54 -8.54
C ASN A 268 11.27 31.40 -9.43
N HIS A 269 11.35 30.16 -8.91
CA HIS A 269 11.97 29.03 -9.65
C HIS A 269 10.93 28.07 -10.24
N PHE A 270 9.75 27.98 -9.63
CA PHE A 270 8.68 27.06 -10.06
C PHE A 270 7.41 27.76 -10.57
N GLN A 271 7.49 29.06 -10.86
CA GLN A 271 6.35 29.82 -11.39
C GLN A 271 5.78 29.15 -12.64
N GLY A 272 4.46 28.89 -12.63
CA GLY A 272 3.76 28.28 -13.75
C GLY A 272 4.11 26.82 -14.03
N ARG A 273 4.80 26.14 -13.09
CA ARG A 273 5.16 24.72 -13.19
C ARG A 273 4.38 23.83 -12.21
N TYR A 274 3.44 24.43 -11.49
CA TYR A 274 2.61 23.74 -10.52
C TYR A 274 1.13 24.09 -10.65
N GLU A 275 0.29 23.16 -10.23
CA GLU A 275 -1.13 23.36 -9.97
C GLU A 275 -1.40 23.55 -8.48
N LEU A 276 -2.46 24.29 -8.17
CA LEU A 276 -3.02 24.38 -6.83
C LEU A 276 -4.31 23.58 -6.77
N LYS A 277 -4.49 22.80 -5.70
CA LYS A 277 -5.73 22.07 -5.48
C LYS A 277 -6.24 22.22 -4.06
N ASP A 278 -7.54 22.49 -3.93
CA ASP A 278 -8.23 22.45 -2.66
C ASP A 278 -8.42 20.99 -2.25
N LEU A 279 -7.84 20.60 -1.12
CA LEU A 279 -7.95 19.26 -0.55
C LEU A 279 -8.75 19.37 0.75
N PRO A 280 -10.04 19.00 0.79
CA PRO A 280 -10.93 19.26 1.92
C PRO A 280 -10.47 18.67 3.27
N GLU A 281 -9.55 17.72 3.26
CA GLU A 281 -9.00 17.13 4.49
C GLU A 281 -7.69 17.80 4.96
N PHE A 282 -7.28 18.90 4.31
CA PHE A 282 -6.12 19.73 4.66
C PHE A 282 -6.53 21.02 5.38
#